data_AF-A0A1X0QVH8-F1
#
_entry.id   AF-A0A1X0QVH8-F1
#
_cell.length_a   1.000
_cell.length_b   1.000
_cell.length_c   1.000
_cell.angle_alpha   90.00
_cell.angle_beta   90.00
_cell.angle_gamma   90.00
#
_symmetry.space_group_name_H-M   'P 1'
#
loop_
_entity.id
_entity.type
_entity.pdbx_description
1 polymer ?
#
loop_
_entity_poly.entity_id
_entity_poly.type
_entity_poly.pdbx_seq_one_letter_code
_entity_poly.pdbx_strand_id
1 'polypeptide(L)'
;LIIMIYNNRKAFKLLSLNGNSFFKVSKPSTRKQFIRHIRSYNPTFVALQEVDNSDNPSSHFDLLHQQFVCHQSLWTQYCGLVCFDPSFSITRIPMPEDARCLLAQVTHINDFIKPFFIL
;
A
#
# COMPACT_ATOMS: atom_id res chain seq x y z
N LEU A 1 5.34 -10.04 -8.70
CA LEU A 1 6.12 -9.91 -7.45
C LEU A 1 7.46 -9.29 -7.82
N ILE A 2 7.58 -7.96 -7.74
CA ILE A 2 8.87 -7.28 -7.84
C ILE A 2 9.37 -7.13 -6.39
N ILE A 3 10.51 -7.74 -6.07
CA ILE A 3 11.19 -7.62 -4.79
C ILE A 3 12.39 -6.70 -5.01
N MET A 4 12.33 -5.47 -4.52
CA MET A 4 13.49 -4.59 -4.43
C MET A 4 14.13 -4.76 -3.06
N ILE A 5 15.35 -5.31 -3.00
CA ILE A 5 16.16 -5.44 -1.78
C ILE A 5 17.33 -4.47 -1.90
N TYR A 6 17.45 -3.53 -0.95
CA TYR A 6 18.61 -2.64 -0.84
C TYR A 6 19.45 -3.05 0.39
N ASN A 7 20.73 -3.39 0.19
CA ASN A 7 21.66 -3.86 1.26
C ASN A 7 22.56 -2.69 1.73
N ASN A 8 22.98 -2.51 2.99
CA ASN A 8 23.74 -3.47 3.81
C ASN A 8 23.47 -3.46 5.34
N ARG A 9 22.49 -2.70 5.86
CA ARG A 9 22.00 -2.83 7.27
C ARG A 9 20.53 -2.46 7.51
N LYS A 10 19.80 -1.93 6.52
CA LYS A 10 18.40 -1.44 6.66
C LYS A 10 17.64 -1.58 5.33
N ALA A 11 17.30 -2.81 4.97
CA ALA A 11 16.50 -3.10 3.78
C ALA A 11 15.01 -2.95 4.09
N PHE A 12 14.25 -2.27 3.23
CA PHE A 12 12.79 -2.39 3.22
C PHE A 12 12.33 -3.44 2.21
N LYS A 13 11.15 -4.02 2.43
CA LYS A 13 10.52 -4.96 1.51
C LYS A 13 9.31 -4.30 0.88
N LEU A 14 9.40 -4.00 -0.41
CA LEU A 14 8.26 -3.55 -1.21
C LEU A 14 7.68 -4.73 -1.97
N LEU A 15 6.38 -4.97 -1.80
CA LEU A 15 5.61 -5.85 -2.69
C LEU A 15 4.79 -4.98 -3.63
N SER A 16 4.91 -5.21 -4.93
CA SER A 16 4.02 -4.60 -5.91
C SER A 16 3.14 -5.67 -6.56
N LEU A 17 1.83 -5.47 -6.48
CA LEU A 17 0.81 -6.44 -6.85
C LEU A 17 -0.34 -5.76 -7.59
N ASN A 18 -0.70 -6.33 -8.73
CA ASN A 18 -1.96 -6.03 -9.37
C ASN A 18 -3.09 -6.75 -8.60
N GLY A 19 -4.04 -5.97 -8.12
CA GLY A 19 -5.17 -6.41 -7.32
C GLY A 19 -6.33 -6.97 -8.12
N ASN A 20 -6.40 -6.78 -9.45
CA ASN A 20 -7.42 -7.33 -10.36
C ASN A 20 -8.84 -7.36 -9.75
N SER A 21 -9.28 -6.26 -9.12
CA SER A 21 -10.58 -6.14 -8.43
C SER A 21 -10.82 -7.10 -7.24
N PHE A 22 -9.80 -7.75 -6.68
CA PHE A 22 -9.89 -8.60 -5.48
C PHE A 22 -10.26 -7.81 -4.23
N PHE A 23 -10.05 -6.50 -4.25
CA PHE A 23 -10.33 -5.63 -3.12
C PHE A 23 -11.73 -5.01 -3.14
N LYS A 24 -12.56 -5.32 -4.15
CA LYS A 24 -13.95 -4.87 -4.21
C LYS A 24 -14.73 -5.21 -2.93
N VAL A 25 -15.67 -4.33 -2.57
CA VAL A 25 -16.57 -4.50 -1.42
C VAL A 25 -17.30 -5.84 -1.49
N SER A 26 -17.76 -6.22 -2.69
CA SER A 26 -18.51 -7.45 -2.98
C SER A 26 -17.75 -8.76 -2.81
N LYS A 27 -16.43 -8.76 -2.58
CA LYS A 27 -15.61 -9.98 -2.44
C LYS A 27 -14.92 -10.10 -1.06
N PRO A 28 -15.66 -10.05 0.07
CA PRO A 28 -15.06 -9.92 1.40
C PRO A 28 -14.22 -11.12 1.87
N SER A 29 -14.63 -12.36 1.54
CA SER A 29 -13.91 -13.58 1.94
C SER A 29 -12.58 -13.73 1.19
N THR A 30 -12.61 -13.59 -0.14
CA THR A 30 -11.42 -13.62 -1.00
C THR A 30 -10.43 -12.52 -0.63
N ARG A 31 -10.93 -11.30 -0.35
CA ARG A 31 -10.10 -10.18 0.11
C ARG A 31 -9.35 -10.49 1.39
N LYS A 32 -10.02 -11.01 2.42
CA LYS A 32 -9.37 -11.37 3.70
C LYS A 32 -8.28 -12.43 3.52
N GLN A 33 -8.52 -13.46 2.70
CA GLN A 33 -7.53 -14.50 2.41
C GLN A 33 -6.32 -13.94 1.67
N PHE A 34 -6.56 -13.10 0.66
CA PHE A 34 -5.49 -12.45 -0.11
C PHE A 34 -4.65 -11.52 0.76
N ILE A 35 -5.28 -10.69 1.60
CA ILE A 35 -4.57 -9.82 2.57
C ILE A 35 -3.71 -10.65 3.52
N ARG A 36 -4.23 -11.76 4.06
CA ARG A 36 -3.45 -12.66 4.92
C ARG A 36 -2.24 -13.24 4.19
N HIS A 37 -2.41 -13.63 2.93
CA HIS A 37 -1.32 -14.12 2.10
C HIS A 37 -0.25 -13.04 1.87
N ILE A 38 -0.64 -11.81 1.51
CA ILE A 38 0.28 -10.67 1.38
C ILE A 38 1.07 -10.44 2.68
N ARG A 39 0.38 -10.44 3.83
CA ARG A 39 1.02 -10.22 5.15
C ARG A 39 2.01 -11.33 5.52
N SER A 40 1.83 -12.55 5.02
CA SER A 40 2.76 -13.65 5.31
C SER A 40 4.17 -13.44 4.76
N TYR A 41 4.34 -12.56 3.77
CA TYR A 41 5.65 -12.16 3.25
C TYR A 41 6.39 -11.14 4.13
N ASN A 42 5.74 -10.66 5.20
CA ASN A 42 6.25 -9.63 6.10
C ASN A 42 6.83 -8.39 5.35
N PRO A 43 6.02 -7.72 4.51
CA PRO A 43 6.46 -6.55 3.76
C PRO A 43 6.59 -5.29 4.63
N THR A 44 7.50 -4.39 4.25
CA THR A 44 7.50 -3.00 4.77
C THR A 44 6.40 -2.20 4.08
N PHE A 45 6.32 -2.33 2.75
CA PHE A 45 5.37 -1.63 1.91
C PHE A 45 4.66 -2.60 0.97
N VAL A 46 3.39 -2.32 0.67
CA VAL A 46 2.64 -2.99 -0.40
C VAL A 46 2.03 -1.93 -1.29
N ALA A 47 2.42 -1.93 -2.56
CA ALA A 47 1.79 -1.17 -3.62
C ALA A 47 0.78 -2.06 -4.36
N LEU A 48 -0.47 -1.60 -4.43
CA LEU A 48 -1.60 -2.29 -5.04
C LEU A 48 -2.11 -1.47 -6.22
N GLN A 49 -2.21 -2.09 -7.38
CA GLN A 49 -2.89 -1.51 -8.56
C GLN A 49 -4.22 -2.22 -8.82
N GLU A 50 -5.11 -1.64 -9.63
CA GLU A 50 -6.41 -2.23 -10.01
C GLU A 50 -7.27 -2.71 -8.81
N VAL A 51 -7.28 -1.94 -7.74
CA VAL A 51 -8.01 -2.26 -6.50
C VAL A 51 -9.53 -2.09 -6.70
N ASP A 52 -9.93 -1.16 -7.57
CA ASP A 52 -11.29 -0.76 -7.93
C ASP A 52 -12.22 -0.54 -6.72
N ASN A 53 -12.14 0.67 -6.16
CA ASN A 53 -12.86 1.12 -4.98
C ASN A 53 -13.99 2.12 -5.30
N SER A 54 -14.60 2.05 -6.48
CA SER A 54 -15.60 3.02 -6.97
C SER A 54 -16.85 3.15 -6.11
N ASP A 55 -17.30 2.06 -5.48
CA ASP A 55 -18.69 1.97 -4.99
C ASP A 55 -18.92 2.63 -3.62
N ASN A 56 -17.88 2.77 -2.78
CA ASN A 56 -17.94 3.45 -1.48
C ASN A 56 -16.53 3.72 -0.91
N PRO A 57 -15.80 4.75 -1.41
CA PRO A 57 -14.36 4.86 -1.19
C PRO A 57 -13.98 5.06 0.29
N SER A 58 -14.55 6.03 1.00
CA SER A 58 -14.06 6.39 2.34
C SER A 58 -14.23 5.28 3.38
N SER A 59 -15.44 4.71 3.51
CA SER A 59 -15.69 3.63 4.48
C SER A 59 -14.95 2.33 4.13
N HIS A 60 -14.71 2.10 2.84
CA HIS A 60 -13.95 0.93 2.38
C HIS A 60 -12.45 1.08 2.61
N PHE A 61 -11.89 2.28 2.50
CA PHE A 61 -10.48 2.54 2.82
C PHE A 61 -10.19 2.27 4.30
N ASP A 62 -11.07 2.71 5.20
CA ASP A 62 -10.95 2.42 6.64
C ASP A 62 -11.02 0.92 6.91
N LEU A 63 -11.92 0.21 6.22
CA LEU A 63 -12.01 -1.24 6.31
C LEU A 63 -10.73 -1.94 5.81
N LEU A 64 -10.18 -1.50 4.68
CA LEU A 64 -8.93 -2.03 4.14
C LEU A 64 -7.77 -1.78 5.11
N HIS A 65 -7.66 -0.57 5.65
CA HIS A 65 -6.66 -0.21 6.64
C HIS A 65 -6.70 -1.16 7.85
N GLN A 66 -7.89 -1.40 8.40
CA GLN A 66 -8.12 -2.34 9.50
C GLN A 66 -7.78 -3.79 9.12
N GLN A 67 -8.18 -4.24 7.93
CA GLN A 67 -7.93 -5.62 7.48
C GLN A 67 -6.45 -5.90 7.23
N PHE A 68 -5.72 -4.91 6.69
CA PHE A 68 -4.27 -5.00 6.54
C PHE A 68 -3.55 -4.97 7.89
N VAL A 69 -4.15 -4.38 8.93
CA VAL A 69 -3.50 -4.18 10.23
C VAL A 69 -2.19 -3.43 10.01
N CYS A 70 -2.26 -2.35 9.22
CA CYS A 70 -1.10 -1.57 8.78
C CYS A 70 -0.88 -0.34 9.67
N HIS A 71 0.33 0.22 9.59
CA HIS A 71 0.66 1.46 10.29
C HIS A 71 0.03 2.67 9.60
N GLN A 72 0.17 2.74 8.27
CA GLN A 72 -0.40 3.79 7.44
C GLN A 72 -0.84 3.21 6.10
N SER A 73 -1.84 3.85 5.49
CA SER A 73 -2.27 3.51 4.14
C SER A 73 -2.78 4.72 3.37
N LEU A 74 -2.49 4.77 2.08
CA LEU A 74 -3.00 5.77 1.15
C LEU A 74 -3.81 5.06 0.06
N TRP A 75 -4.98 5.57 -0.28
CA TRP A 75 -5.89 4.92 -1.23
C TRP A 75 -6.47 5.90 -2.25
N THR A 76 -6.42 5.53 -3.53
CA THR A 76 -7.22 6.15 -4.60
C THR A 76 -8.33 5.18 -5.02
N GLN A 77 -9.15 5.58 -5.99
CA GLN A 77 -10.10 4.65 -6.60
C GLN A 77 -9.40 3.42 -7.19
N TYR A 78 -8.19 3.58 -7.73
CA TYR A 78 -7.51 2.55 -8.52
C TYR A 78 -6.33 1.88 -7.81
N CYS A 79 -5.70 2.58 -6.87
CA CYS A 79 -4.44 2.15 -6.27
C CYS A 79 -4.48 2.24 -4.74
N GLY A 80 -3.60 1.47 -4.11
CA GLY A 80 -3.35 1.54 -2.68
C GLY A 80 -1.86 1.46 -2.39
N LEU A 81 -1.40 2.20 -1.40
CA LEU A 81 -0.09 2.05 -0.80
C LEU A 81 -0.26 1.78 0.68
N VAL A 82 0.28 0.66 1.15
CA VAL A 82 0.19 0.22 2.55
C VAL A 82 1.59 0.21 3.15
N CYS A 83 1.76 0.82 4.32
CA CYS A 83 2.98 0.79 5.11
C CYS A 83 2.73 0.00 6.40
N PHE A 84 3.54 -1.02 6.67
CA PHE A 84 3.45 -1.86 7.87
C PHE A 84 4.46 -1.47 8.95
N ASP A 85 5.57 -0.85 8.58
CA ASP A 85 6.67 -0.55 9.49
C ASP A 85 6.53 0.88 10.06
N PRO A 86 6.37 1.05 11.37
CA PRO A 86 6.20 2.36 12.01
C PRO A 86 7.45 3.24 11.95
N SER A 87 8.59 2.70 11.51
CA SER A 87 9.81 3.47 11.28
C SER A 87 9.71 4.37 10.03
N PHE A 88 8.67 4.18 9.21
CA PHE A 88 8.42 4.94 7.99
C PHE A 88 7.08 5.66 8.02
N SER A 89 7.07 6.87 7.47
CA SER A 89 5.87 7.63 7.18
C SER A 89 5.68 7.75 5.67
N ILE A 90 4.44 7.63 5.20
CA ILE A 90 4.05 7.85 3.81
C ILE A 90 3.15 9.08 3.68
N THR A 91 3.46 9.96 2.74
CA THR A 91 2.67 11.17 2.45
C THR A 91 2.31 11.22 0.99
N ARG A 92 1.02 11.43 0.68
CA ARG A 92 0.53 11.55 -0.70
C ARG A 92 1.08 12.82 -1.35
N ILE A 93 1.58 12.67 -2.57
CA ILE A 93 1.85 13.80 -3.46
C ILE A 93 0.65 13.96 -4.40
N PRO A 94 0.08 15.16 -4.53
CA PRO A 94 -1.01 15.42 -5.47
C PRO A 94 -0.62 15.02 -6.90
N MET A 95 -1.52 14.31 -7.57
CA MET A 95 -1.43 13.94 -8.99
C MET A 95 -2.66 14.50 -9.71
N PRO A 96 -2.63 14.62 -11.06
CA PRO A 96 -3.81 14.96 -11.85
C PRO A 96 -5.02 14.09 -11.49
N GLU A 97 -6.23 14.66 -11.57
CA GLU A 97 -7.47 14.04 -11.07
C GLU A 97 -7.85 12.74 -11.81
N ASP A 98 -7.42 12.61 -13.07
CA ASP A 98 -7.59 11.44 -13.94
C ASP A 98 -6.47 10.40 -13.82
N ALA A 99 -5.46 10.65 -12.97
CA ALA A 99 -4.32 9.78 -12.83
C ALA A 99 -4.71 8.45 -12.17
N ARG A 100 -4.53 7.35 -12.90
CA ARG A 100 -4.74 5.97 -12.40
C ARG A 100 -3.53 5.45 -11.59
N CYS A 101 -2.89 6.33 -10.82
CA CYS A 101 -1.70 6.02 -10.04
C CYS A 101 -1.73 6.70 -8.67
N LEU A 102 -0.81 6.33 -7.80
CA LEU A 102 -0.64 6.93 -6.47
C LEU A 102 0.85 7.23 -6.28
N LEU A 103 1.20 8.52 -6.25
CA LEU A 103 2.54 8.97 -5.90
C LEU A 103 2.61 9.28 -4.40
N ALA A 104 3.60 8.73 -3.72
CA ALA A 104 3.86 9.01 -2.31
C ALA A 104 5.34 9.27 -2.06
N GLN A 105 5.61 10.23 -1.18
CA GLN A 105 6.91 10.37 -0.53
C GLN A 105 6.97 9.47 0.69
N VAL A 106 8.10 8.79 0.87
CA VAL A 106 8.41 7.99 2.04
C VAL A 106 9.53 8.66 2.82
N THR A 107 9.34 8.83 4.12
CA THR A 107 10.36 9.35 5.04
C THR A 107 10.58 8.35 6.17
N HIS A 108 11.81 8.28 6.67
CA HIS A 108 12.10 7.52 7.88
C HIS A 108 11.97 8.45 9.08
N ILE A 109 11.28 8.03 10.16
CA ILE A 109 10.94 8.91 11.30
C ILE A 109 12.16 9.55 12.00
N ASN A 110 13.30 8.87 11.97
CA ASN A 110 14.58 9.34 12.54
C ASN A 110 15.61 9.72 11.47
N ASP A 111 15.19 9.97 10.22
CA ASP A 111 16.06 10.37 9.10
C ASP A 111 17.24 9.44 8.78
N PHE A 112 17.18 8.18 9.24
CA PHE A 112 18.22 7.18 8.96
C PHE A 112 18.30 6.77 7.49
N ILE A 113 17.25 7.05 6.72
CA ILE A 113 17.16 6.79 5.30
C ILE A 113 16.69 8.09 4.66
N LYS A 114 17.39 8.53 3.60
CA LYS A 114 16.97 9.71 2.84
C LYS A 114 15.57 9.50 2.27
N PRO A 115 14.71 10.53 2.24
CA PRO A 115 13.41 10.42 1.64
C PRO A 115 13.47 9.90 0.20
N PHE A 116 12.49 9.06 -0.16
CA PHE A 116 12.35 8.50 -1.51
C PHE A 116 10.88 8.47 -1.93
N PHE A 117 10.61 8.10 -3.18
CA PHE A 117 9.26 8.12 -3.74
C PHE A 117 8.83 6.73 -4.20
N ILE A 118 7.53 6.44 -4.07
CA ILE A 118 6.87 5.25 -4.62
C ILE A 118 5.74 5.74 -5.54
N LEU A 119 5.68 5.21 -6.77
CA LEU A 119 4.65 5.45 -7.78
C LEU A 119 3.97 4.12 -8.18
#